data_AF-A0A0Q9XQK9-F1
#
_entry.id   AF-A0A0Q9XQK9-F1
#
_cell.length_a   1.000
_cell.length_b   1.000
_cell.length_c   1.000
_cell.angle_alpha   90.00
_cell.angle_beta   90.00
_cell.angle_gamma   90.00
#
_symmetry.space_group_name_H-M   'P 1'
#
loop_
_entity.id
_entity.type
_entity.pdbx_description
1 polymer ?
#
loop_
_entity_poly.entity_id
_entity_poly.type
_entity_poly.pdbx_seq_one_letter_code
_entity_poly.pdbx_strand_id
1 'polypeptide(L)'
;MKKLAIKRAEVQTGVRCPYCDHLAMIRKYGKWLCPKCQKTSVSAHIPALLDFFLLIKPSITNAECRKFLHLDFRYQAQNILNTIPSLKKVGKNRGTIYYYVGFQK
;
A
#
# COMPACT_ATOMS: atom_id res chain seq x y z
N MET A 1 -26.72 -8.68 -0.10
CA MET A 1 -25.27 -8.36 -0.15
C MET A 1 -24.85 -7.83 1.22
N LYS A 2 -24.18 -8.62 2.05
CA LYS A 2 -23.82 -8.22 3.42
C LYS A 2 -22.68 -7.20 3.35
N LYS A 3 -22.97 -5.93 3.63
CA LYS A 3 -21.95 -4.96 4.03
C LYS A 3 -21.30 -5.52 5.29
N LEU A 4 -20.11 -6.10 5.18
CA LEU A 4 -19.28 -6.35 6.35
C LEU A 4 -19.00 -4.97 6.94
N ALA A 5 -19.59 -4.70 8.10
CA ALA A 5 -19.32 -3.51 8.89
C ALA A 5 -17.91 -3.64 9.48
N ILE A 6 -16.89 -3.71 8.63
CA ILE A 6 -15.50 -3.71 9.04
C ILE A 6 -15.27 -2.30 9.56
N LYS A 7 -15.16 -2.16 10.88
CA LYS A 7 -14.69 -0.91 11.46
C LYS A 7 -13.33 -0.63 10.82
N ARG A 8 -13.04 0.61 10.43
CA ARG A 8 -11.73 0.99 9.86
C ARG A 8 -10.54 0.55 10.73
N ALA A 9 -10.77 0.37 12.04
CA ALA A 9 -9.80 -0.14 13.01
C ALA A 9 -9.53 -1.67 12.91
N GLU A 10 -10.39 -2.43 12.25
CA GLU A 10 -10.25 -3.89 12.07
C GLU A 10 -9.61 -4.26 10.73
N VAL A 11 -9.42 -3.27 9.83
CA VAL A 11 -8.70 -3.51 8.57
C VAL A 11 -7.25 -3.76 8.90
N GLN A 12 -6.82 -5.01 8.76
CA GLN A 12 -5.43 -5.37 8.94
C GLN A 12 -4.57 -4.60 7.93
N THR A 13 -3.51 -3.97 8.40
CA THR A 13 -2.60 -3.14 7.58
C THR A 13 -1.26 -3.87 7.39
N GLY A 14 -0.53 -3.46 6.36
CA GLY A 14 0.75 -4.04 5.98
C GLY A 14 0.69 -4.75 4.63
N VAL A 15 1.86 -5.23 4.19
CA VAL A 15 1.99 -5.93 2.91
C VAL A 15 1.80 -7.43 3.11
N ARG A 16 0.89 -8.04 2.34
CA ARG A 16 0.64 -9.48 2.35
C ARG A 16 1.73 -10.22 1.57
N CYS A 17 2.26 -11.29 2.18
CA CYS A 17 3.21 -12.16 1.53
C CYS A 17 2.53 -13.01 0.44
N PRO A 18 3.01 -12.96 -0.82
CA PRO A 18 2.41 -13.72 -1.91
C PRO A 18 2.71 -15.23 -1.85
N TYR A 19 3.51 -15.69 -0.88
CA TYR A 19 3.95 -17.08 -0.78
C TYR A 19 3.38 -17.85 0.41
N CYS A 20 2.96 -17.15 1.47
CA CYS A 20 2.48 -17.79 2.70
C CYS A 20 1.38 -17.00 3.41
N ASP A 21 0.86 -15.96 2.75
CA ASP A 21 -0.23 -15.10 3.22
C ASP A 21 0.01 -14.36 4.54
N HIS A 22 1.22 -14.44 5.09
CA HIS A 22 1.59 -13.63 6.25
C HIS A 22 1.51 -12.14 5.90
N LEU A 23 0.75 -11.40 6.70
CA LEU A 23 0.62 -9.95 6.58
C LEU A 23 1.79 -9.23 7.27
N ALA A 24 2.03 -7.99 6.89
CA ALA A 24 3.11 -7.14 7.42
C ALA A 24 4.53 -7.63 7.04
N MET A 25 4.77 -7.84 5.75
CA MET A 25 6.13 -7.92 5.23
C MET A 25 6.93 -6.65 5.55
N ILE A 26 8.22 -6.80 5.82
CA ILE A 26 9.13 -5.71 6.21
C ILE A 26 9.84 -5.19 4.97
N ARG A 27 9.91 -3.86 4.79
CA ARG A 27 10.67 -3.27 3.69
C ARG A 27 12.17 -3.28 4.01
N LYS A 28 12.97 -4.01 3.24
CA LYS A 28 14.43 -4.12 3.38
C LYS A 28 15.12 -3.99 2.01
N TYR A 29 16.05 -3.03 1.89
CA TYR A 29 16.83 -2.77 0.66
C TYR A 29 15.98 -2.70 -0.62
N GLY A 30 14.84 -2.01 -0.57
CA GLY A 30 13.95 -1.87 -1.73
C GLY A 30 13.05 -3.09 -2.01
N LYS A 31 13.17 -4.19 -1.27
CA LYS A 31 12.31 -5.38 -1.37
C LYS A 31 11.45 -5.55 -0.11
N TRP A 32 10.35 -6.27 -0.24
CA TRP A 32 9.53 -6.72 0.87
C TRP A 32 10.02 -8.09 1.32
N LEU A 33 10.44 -8.24 2.57
CA LEU A 33 10.87 -9.49 3.19
C LEU A 33 9.76 -10.01 4.09
N CYS A 34 9.34 -11.26 3.90
CA CYS A 34 8.42 -11.90 4.82
C CYS A 34 9.17 -12.47 6.03
N PRO A 35 8.85 -12.07 7.27
CA PRO A 35 9.51 -12.62 8.46
C PRO A 35 9.12 -14.07 8.77
N LYS A 36 8.03 -14.58 8.16
CA LYS A 36 7.55 -15.96 8.37
C LYS A 36 8.24 -16.97 7.46
N CYS A 37 8.27 -16.70 6.14
CA CYS A 37 8.80 -17.64 5.15
C CYS A 37 10.13 -17.21 4.52
N GLN A 38 10.68 -16.06 4.93
CA GLN A 38 11.95 -15.49 4.47
C GLN A 38 12.03 -15.17 2.96
N LYS A 39 10.95 -15.37 2.20
CA LYS A 39 10.88 -14.99 0.79
C LYS A 39 10.73 -13.49 0.63
N THR A 40 11.28 -12.97 -0.47
CA THR A 40 11.21 -11.55 -0.81
C THR A 40 10.34 -11.28 -2.04
N SER A 41 9.73 -10.10 -2.11
CA SER A 41 9.03 -9.61 -3.29
C SER A 41 9.32 -8.13 -3.52
N VAL A 42 9.51 -7.73 -4.78
CA VAL A 42 9.67 -6.31 -5.14
C VAL A 42 8.33 -5.59 -5.22
N SER A 43 7.27 -6.30 -5.62
CA SER A 43 5.98 -5.74 -6.03
C SER A 43 4.83 -6.07 -5.08
N ALA A 44 5.06 -6.74 -3.95
CA ALA A 44 3.99 -7.13 -3.00
C ALA A 44 3.17 -5.93 -2.45
N HIS A 45 3.72 -4.72 -2.49
CA HIS A 45 2.99 -3.50 -2.14
C HIS A 45 1.88 -3.12 -3.13
N ILE A 46 1.95 -3.55 -4.39
CA ILE A 46 0.95 -3.24 -5.42
C ILE A 46 -0.43 -3.79 -5.02
N PRO A 47 -0.60 -5.11 -4.80
CA PRO A 47 -1.89 -5.63 -4.37
C PRO A 47 -2.34 -5.05 -3.02
N ALA A 48 -1.42 -4.83 -2.07
CA ALA A 48 -1.77 -4.21 -0.79
C ALA A 48 -2.37 -2.80 -0.96
N LEU A 49 -1.79 -1.96 -1.84
CA LEU A 49 -2.34 -0.63 -2.12
C LEU A 49 -3.65 -0.69 -2.91
N LEU A 50 -3.83 -1.67 -3.81
CA LEU A 50 -5.11 -1.88 -4.46
C LEU A 50 -6.21 -2.22 -3.45
N ASP A 51 -5.93 -3.11 -2.49
CA ASP A 51 -6.84 -3.42 -1.39
C ASP A 51 -7.20 -2.17 -0.59
N PHE A 52 -6.21 -1.32 -0.29
CA PHE A 52 -6.46 -0.01 0.34
C PHE A 52 -7.45 0.84 -0.47
N PHE A 53 -7.25 0.96 -1.79
CA PHE A 53 -8.12 1.81 -2.62
C PHE A 53 -9.55 1.28 -2.73
N LEU A 54 -9.71 -0.04 -2.76
CA LEU A 54 -11.01 -0.70 -2.88
C LEU A 54 -11.78 -0.74 -1.55
N LEU A 55 -11.08 -0.89 -0.42
CA LEU A 55 -11.69 -1.09 0.90
C LEU A 55 -11.80 0.20 1.72
N ILE A 56 -10.87 1.14 1.55
CA ILE A 56 -10.76 2.32 2.43
C ILE A 56 -11.20 3.58 1.72
N LYS A 57 -10.49 4.00 0.66
CA LYS A 57 -10.83 5.20 -0.15
C LYS A 57 -10.00 5.26 -1.44
N PRO A 58 -10.47 5.92 -2.52
CA PRO A 58 -9.80 5.96 -3.82
C PRO A 58 -8.58 6.90 -3.92
N SER A 59 -8.06 7.38 -2.78
CA SER A 59 -6.91 8.28 -2.74
C SER A 59 -5.99 7.96 -1.57
N ILE A 60 -4.73 8.33 -1.64
CA ILE A 60 -3.79 8.10 -0.55
C ILE A 60 -2.78 9.24 -0.47
N THR A 61 -2.51 9.69 0.73
CA THR A 61 -1.39 10.60 1.02
C THR A 61 -0.13 9.81 1.33
N ASN A 62 1.04 10.45 1.28
CA ASN A 62 2.29 9.82 1.71
C ASN A 62 2.21 9.32 3.17
N ALA A 63 1.61 10.12 4.06
CA ALA A 63 1.46 9.76 5.47
C ALA A 63 0.56 8.52 5.66
N GLU A 64 -0.53 8.43 4.89
CA GLU A 64 -1.40 7.26 4.92
C GLU A 64 -0.73 6.02 4.35
N CYS A 65 -0.01 6.15 3.24
CA CYS A 65 0.78 5.07 2.65
C CYS A 65 1.80 4.52 3.66
N ARG A 66 2.49 5.39 4.40
CA ARG A 66 3.42 4.95 5.46
C ARG A 66 2.71 4.18 6.57
N LYS A 67 1.59 4.70 7.07
CA LYS A 67 0.81 4.04 8.13
C LYS A 67 0.27 2.71 7.66
N PHE A 68 -0.19 2.62 6.41
CA PHE A 68 -0.77 1.41 5.86
C PHE A 68 0.28 0.34 5.52
N LEU A 69 1.44 0.73 4.98
CA LEU A 69 2.50 -0.21 4.58
C LEU A 69 3.60 -0.40 5.63
N HIS A 70 3.45 0.21 6.81
CA HIS A 70 4.42 0.20 7.92
C HIS A 70 5.82 0.69 7.48
N LEU A 71 5.86 1.86 6.84
CA LEU A 71 7.11 2.47 6.36
C LEU A 71 7.61 3.56 7.30
N ASP A 72 8.87 3.45 7.70
CA ASP A 72 9.50 4.39 8.61
C ASP A 72 9.70 5.77 7.98
N PHE A 73 10.03 5.82 6.69
CA PHE A 73 10.48 7.06 6.04
C PHE A 73 9.57 7.54 4.91
N ARG A 74 9.44 8.87 4.81
CA ARG A 74 8.65 9.55 3.76
C ARG A 74 9.08 9.19 2.34
N TYR A 75 10.38 9.06 2.11
CA TYR A 75 10.93 8.83 0.77
C TYR A 75 10.59 7.42 0.28
N GLN A 76 10.47 6.43 1.17
CA GLN A 76 10.07 5.08 0.82
C GLN A 76 8.65 5.07 0.24
N ALA A 77 7.71 5.71 0.94
CA ALA A 77 6.33 5.83 0.48
C ALA A 77 6.24 6.64 -0.82
N GLN A 78 7.02 7.71 -0.95
CA GLN A 78 7.05 8.52 -2.17
C GLN A 78 7.54 7.71 -3.37
N ASN A 79 8.62 6.95 -3.21
CA ASN A 79 9.16 6.10 -4.27
C ASN A 79 8.13 5.05 -4.69
N ILE A 80 7.49 4.38 -3.73
CA ILE A 80 6.43 3.39 -4.01
C ILE A 80 5.28 4.03 -4.80
N LEU A 81 4.73 5.15 -4.31
CA LEU A 81 3.57 5.79 -4.94
C LEU A 81 3.89 6.31 -6.34
N ASN A 82 5.12 6.75 -6.59
CA ASN A 82 5.56 7.19 -7.91
C ASN A 82 5.82 6.02 -8.88
N THR A 83 6.02 4.79 -8.38
CA THR A 83 6.26 3.61 -9.23
C THR A 83 4.99 2.93 -9.74
N ILE A 84 3.81 3.32 -9.24
CA ILE A 84 2.54 2.67 -9.61
C ILE A 84 1.88 3.49 -10.74
N PRO A 85 1.77 2.94 -11.97
CA PRO A 85 1.26 3.68 -13.11
C PRO A 85 -0.21 4.12 -12.98
N SER A 86 -1.01 3.36 -12.24
CA SER A 86 -2.45 3.61 -12.04
C SER A 86 -2.74 4.69 -10.98
N LEU A 87 -1.71 5.43 -10.52
CA LEU A 87 -1.86 6.53 -9.59
C LEU A 87 -1.65 7.89 -10.25
N LYS A 88 -2.68 8.75 -10.18
CA LYS A 88 -2.60 10.15 -10.57
C LYS A 88 -2.21 11.01 -9.38
N LYS A 89 -1.03 11.63 -9.45
CA LYS A 89 -0.54 12.59 -8.46
C LYS A 89 -1.22 13.95 -8.65
N VAL A 90 -1.80 14.50 -7.59
CA VAL A 90 -2.44 15.82 -7.57
C VAL A 90 -1.84 16.66 -6.43
N GLY A 91 -1.53 17.92 -6.71
CA GLY A 91 -0.97 18.88 -5.74
C GLY A 91 0.55 18.88 -5.66
N LYS A 92 1.09 19.90 -4.98
CA LYS A 92 2.54 20.13 -4.81
C LYS A 92 2.93 20.01 -3.32
N ASN A 93 4.07 19.41 -3.04
CA ASN A 93 4.68 19.31 -1.71
C ASN A 93 3.83 18.56 -0.66
N ARG A 94 3.57 19.20 0.50
CA ARG A 94 2.88 18.58 1.65
C ARG A 94 1.41 18.26 1.38
N GLY A 95 0.80 18.90 0.38
CA GLY A 95 -0.58 18.66 -0.05
C GLY A 95 -0.71 17.62 -1.17
N THR A 96 0.35 16.88 -1.50
CA THR A 96 0.29 15.87 -2.56
C THR A 96 -0.61 14.69 -2.16
N ILE A 97 -1.60 14.41 -3.01
CA ILE A 97 -2.53 13.29 -2.91
C ILE A 97 -2.39 12.43 -4.17
N TYR A 98 -2.41 11.12 -4.02
CA TYR A 98 -2.37 10.17 -5.13
C TYR A 98 -3.75 9.53 -5.27
N TYR A 99 -4.37 9.64 -6.44
CA TYR A 99 -5.69 9.07 -6.72
C TYR A 99 -5.53 7.81 -7.56
N TYR A 100 -6.24 6.75 -7.17
CA TYR A 100 -6.35 5.56 -8.01
C TYR A 100 -7.30 5.85 -9.17
N VAL A 101 -6.81 5.71 -10.40
CA VAL A 101 -7.58 6.03 -11.62
C VAL A 101 -8.07 4.78 -12.37
N GLY A 102 -7.92 3.60 -11.78
CA GLY A 102 -8.25 2.32 -12.41
C GLY A 102 -7.25 1.92 -13.50
N PHE A 103 -7.41 0.70 -14.03
CA PHE A 103 -6.80 0.33 -15.29
C PHE A 103 -7.63 0.98 -16.40
N GLN A 104 -7.08 2.00 -17.06
CA GLN A 104 -7.60 2.38 -18.37
C GLN A 104 -7.38 1.17 -19.28
N LYS A 105 -8.47 0.59 -19.76
CA LYS A 105 -8.45 -0.38 -20.85
C LYS A 105 -7.83 0.24 -22.10
#